data_AF-A0A3M1MPU8-F1
#
_entry.id   AF-A0A3M1MPU8-F1
#
_cell.length_a   1.000
_cell.length_b   1.000
_cell.length_c   1.000
_cell.angle_alpha   90.00
_cell.angle_beta   90.00
_cell.angle_gamma   90.00
#
_symmetry.space_group_name_H-M   'P 1'
#
loop_
_entity.id
_entity.type
_entity.pdbx_description
1 polymer ?
#
loop_
_entity_poly.entity_id
_entity_poly.type
_entity_poly.pdbx_seq_one_letter_code
_entity_poly.pdbx_strand_id
1 'polypeptide(L)'
;RLGLVEVLSRGRKLPLLIDDALVNIDQSRQLQALSLLKKIAGDHQVVLFSHDERLGRRAAREGWNVITLDERSDVRPETRQEEEHAGQLHLL
;
A
#
# COMPACT_ATOMS: atom_id res chain seq x y z
N ARG A 1 7.71 2.05 -18.72
CA ARG A 1 8.09 0.76 -18.07
C ARG A 1 6.93 -0.22 -17.87
N LEU A 2 5.65 0.19 -18.04
CA LEU A 2 4.49 -0.69 -17.83
C LEU A 2 4.40 -1.86 -18.84
N GLY A 3 4.72 -1.64 -20.12
CA GLY A 3 4.59 -2.71 -21.14
C GLY A 3 5.52 -3.92 -20.98
N LEU A 4 6.63 -3.80 -20.24
CA LEU A 4 7.53 -4.95 -19.96
C LEU A 4 6.99 -5.84 -18.84
N VAL A 5 6.26 -5.25 -17.89
CA VAL A 5 5.65 -5.99 -16.77
C VAL A 5 4.61 -6.96 -17.32
N GLU A 6 3.78 -6.53 -18.27
CA GLU A 6 2.71 -7.35 -18.84
C GLU A 6 3.23 -8.65 -19.49
N VAL A 7 4.34 -8.55 -20.23
CA VAL A 7 5.02 -9.70 -20.86
C VAL A 7 5.63 -10.65 -19.82
N LEU A 8 6.24 -10.11 -18.76
CA LEU A 8 6.87 -10.90 -17.71
C LEU A 8 5.85 -11.55 -16.75
N SER A 9 4.66 -10.96 -16.64
CA SER A 9 3.68 -11.39 -15.66
C SER A 9 2.93 -12.67 -16.04
N ARG A 10 3.04 -13.14 -17.29
CA ARG A 10 2.33 -14.32 -17.82
C ARG A 10 0.82 -14.30 -17.50
N GLY A 11 0.18 -13.13 -17.64
CA GLY A 11 -1.25 -12.93 -17.34
C GLY A 11 -1.58 -12.69 -15.87
N ARG A 12 -0.61 -12.70 -14.95
CA ARG A 12 -0.82 -12.28 -13.55
C ARG A 12 -0.79 -10.77 -13.44
N LYS A 13 -1.62 -10.18 -12.57
CA LYS A 13 -1.54 -8.75 -12.29
C LYS A 13 -0.56 -8.51 -11.16
N LEU A 14 0.71 -8.28 -11.50
CA LEU A 14 1.77 -8.07 -10.50
C LEU A 14 1.57 -6.74 -9.75
N PRO A 15 1.95 -6.67 -8.46
CA PRO A 15 1.92 -5.42 -7.72
C PRO A 15 2.92 -4.42 -8.31
N LEU A 16 2.49 -3.17 -8.42
CA LEU A 16 3.33 -2.04 -8.79
C LEU A 16 3.85 -1.38 -7.52
N LEU A 17 5.15 -1.49 -7.31
CA LEU A 17 5.86 -0.81 -6.23
C LEU A 17 6.48 0.47 -6.77
N ILE A 18 6.15 1.60 -6.17
CA ILE A 18 6.60 2.93 -6.59
C ILE A 18 7.26 3.59 -5.38
N ASP A 19 8.51 4.00 -5.52
CA ASP A 19 9.29 4.59 -4.44
C ASP A 19 9.55 6.07 -4.71
N ASP A 20 9.01 6.94 -3.85
CA ASP A 20 9.17 8.41 -3.82
C ASP A 20 8.97 9.14 -5.16
N ALA A 21 8.28 8.53 -6.13
CA ALA A 21 8.17 9.05 -7.50
C ALA A 21 7.42 10.40 -7.60
N LEU A 22 6.71 10.81 -6.56
CA LEU A 22 5.91 12.03 -6.53
C LEU A 22 6.56 13.19 -5.74
N VAL A 23 7.79 13.04 -5.23
CA VAL A 23 8.42 14.05 -4.37
C VAL A 23 8.68 15.39 -5.06
N ASN A 24 9.03 15.38 -6.35
CA ASN A 24 9.48 16.58 -7.07
C ASN A 24 8.37 17.30 -7.85
N ILE A 25 7.11 16.90 -7.69
CA ILE A 25 5.97 17.48 -8.41
C ILE A 25 5.07 18.26 -7.45
N ASP A 26 4.45 19.33 -7.94
CA ASP A 26 3.55 20.14 -7.12
C ASP A 26 2.25 19.40 -6.76
N GLN A 27 1.52 19.98 -5.81
CA GLN A 27 0.28 19.43 -5.28
C GLN A 27 -0.78 19.10 -6.33
N SER A 28 -0.98 19.94 -7.35
CA SER A 28 -2.00 19.69 -8.38
C SER A 28 -1.63 18.46 -9.19
N ARG A 29 -0.35 18.36 -9.58
CA ARG A 29 0.16 17.19 -10.30
C ARG A 29 0.17 15.93 -9.44
N GLN A 30 0.43 16.04 -8.13
CA GLN A 30 0.34 14.89 -7.21
C GLN A 30 -1.08 14.31 -7.15
N LEU A 31 -2.11 15.17 -7.09
CA LEU A 31 -3.51 14.72 -7.10
C LEU A 31 -3.87 14.02 -8.41
N GLN A 32 -3.43 14.56 -9.56
CA GLN A 32 -3.63 13.92 -10.86
C GLN A 32 -2.92 12.56 -10.94
N ALA A 33 -1.69 12.46 -10.42
CA ALA A 33 -0.95 11.21 -10.35
C ALA A 33 -1.65 10.18 -9.46
N LEU A 34 -2.13 10.57 -8.28
CA LEU A 34 -2.92 9.70 -7.40
C LEU A 34 -4.22 9.23 -8.06
N SER A 35 -4.90 10.10 -8.80
CA SER A 35 -6.10 9.72 -9.57
C SER A 35 -5.77 8.69 -10.67
N LEU A 36 -4.67 8.88 -11.40
CA LEU A 36 -4.21 7.93 -12.41
C LEU A 36 -3.82 6.58 -11.78
N LEU A 37 -3.06 6.60 -10.69
CA LEU A 37 -2.67 5.40 -9.97
C LEU A 37 -3.88 4.64 -9.42
N LYS A 38 -4.95 5.34 -9.00
CA LYS A 38 -6.21 4.72 -8.56
C LYS A 38 -6.93 3.98 -9.69
N LYS A 39 -6.85 4.49 -10.93
CA LYS A 39 -7.38 3.77 -12.10
C LYS A 39 -6.59 2.49 -12.36
N ILE A 40 -5.26 2.57 -12.29
CA ILE A 40 -4.37 1.41 -12.42
C ILE A 40 -4.62 0.41 -11.27
N ALA A 41 -4.97 0.91 -10.08
CA ALA A 41 -5.29 0.10 -8.91
C ALA A 41 -6.51 -0.83 -9.09
N GLY A 42 -7.38 -0.54 -10.08
CA GLY A 42 -8.48 -1.43 -10.44
C GLY A 42 -8.01 -2.75 -11.07
N ASP A 43 -6.81 -2.74 -11.67
CA ASP A 43 -6.21 -3.91 -12.27
C ASP A 43 -5.05 -4.44 -11.43
N HIS A 44 -4.12 -3.60 -11.02
CA HIS A 44 -2.91 -4.01 -10.30
C HIS A 44 -2.96 -3.54 -8.86
N GLN A 45 -2.41 -4.31 -7.91
CA GLN A 45 -2.14 -3.73 -6.60
C GLN A 45 -1.09 -2.62 -6.75
N VAL A 46 -1.34 -1.43 -6.20
CA VAL A 46 -0.39 -0.30 -6.23
C VAL A 46 0.05 0.00 -4.80
N VAL A 47 1.36 -0.02 -4.57
CA VAL A 47 1.99 0.36 -3.30
C VAL A 47 2.94 1.52 -3.59
N LEU A 48 2.64 2.68 -3.02
CA LEU A 48 3.45 3.89 -3.11
C LEU A 48 4.15 4.12 -1.78
N PHE A 49 5.48 4.07 -1.78
CA PHE A 49 6.31 4.51 -0.68
C PHE A 49 6.55 6.00 -0.82
N SER A 50 6.36 6.73 0.28
CA SER A 50 6.57 8.16 0.34
C SER A 50 7.03 8.56 1.74
N HIS A 51 8.08 9.37 1.81
CA HIS A 51 8.47 10.04 3.05
C HIS A 51 7.68 11.35 3.29
N ASP A 52 6.97 11.88 2.30
CA ASP A 52 6.15 13.09 2.45
C ASP A 52 4.80 12.78 3.15
N GLU A 53 4.68 13.11 4.43
CA GLU A 53 3.44 13.01 5.19
C GLU A 53 2.28 13.83 4.60
N ARG A 54 2.57 14.97 3.96
CA ARG A 54 1.53 15.81 3.35
C ARG A 54 0.93 15.09 2.17
N LEU A 55 1.74 14.35 1.39
CA LEU A 55 1.26 13.47 0.34
C LEU A 55 0.38 12.36 0.92
N GLY A 56 0.81 11.71 2.02
CA GLY A 56 0.01 10.70 2.72
C GLY A 56 -1.37 11.24 3.15
N ARG A 57 -1.42 12.40 3.81
CA ARG A 57 -2.69 13.04 4.22
C ARG A 57 -3.61 13.36 3.03
N ARG A 58 -3.04 13.74 1.88
CA ARG A 58 -3.82 13.98 0.64
C ARG A 58 -4.33 12.67 0.05
N ALA A 59 -3.48 11.64 -0.02
CA ALA A 59 -3.88 10.33 -0.51
C ALA A 59 -5.04 9.73 0.31
N ALA A 60 -5.00 9.86 1.65
CA ALA A 60 -6.09 9.43 2.51
C ALA A 60 -7.43 10.11 2.16
N ARG A 61 -7.42 11.42 1.89
CA ARG A 61 -8.61 12.18 1.44
C ARG A 61 -9.13 11.71 0.08
N GLU A 62 -8.24 11.26 -0.81
CA GLU A 62 -8.57 10.67 -2.11
C GLU A 62 -9.01 9.19 -2.00
N GLY A 63 -9.12 8.65 -0.78
CA GLY A 63 -9.58 7.29 -0.49
C GLY A 63 -8.52 6.22 -0.63
N TRP A 64 -7.24 6.57 -0.50
CA TRP A 64 -6.15 5.60 -0.41
C TRP A 64 -6.02 5.04 1.00
N ASN A 65 -5.60 3.77 1.09
CA ASN A 65 -5.11 3.20 2.34
C ASN A 65 -3.71 3.75 2.60
N VAL A 66 -3.53 4.42 3.75
CA VAL A 66 -2.26 5.03 4.13
C VAL A 66 -1.77 4.36 5.41
N ILE A 67 -0.58 3.78 5.34
CA ILE A 67 0.09 3.11 6.46
C ILE A 67 1.35 3.91 6.77
N THR A 68 1.45 4.45 7.98
CA THR A 68 2.67 5.08 8.46
C THR A 68 3.55 4.00 9.09
N LEU A 69 4.83 3.97 8.70
CA LEU A 69 5.82 3.07 9.25
C LEU A 69 6.58 3.79 10.37
N ASP A 70 5.95 3.91 11.54
CA ASP A 70 6.65 4.34 12.77
C ASP A 70 7.03 3.12 13.61
N GLU A 71 8.18 3.17 14.29
CA GLU A 71 8.70 2.10 15.17
C GLU A 71 7.76 1.77 16.35
N ARG A 72 6.76 2.61 16.60
CA ARG A 72 5.68 2.37 17.56
C ARG A 72 4.35 2.32 16.81
N SER A 73 4.05 1.14 16.28
CA SER A 73 2.69 0.81 15.88
C SER A 73 1.82 0.86 17.14
N ASP A 74 1.10 1.95 17.37
CA ASP A 74 -0.03 1.97 18.33
C ASP A 74 -1.17 1.12 17.72
N VAL A 75 -0.93 -0.18 17.66
CA VAL A 75 -1.99 -1.17 17.56
C VAL A 75 -2.67 -1.15 18.92
N ARG A 76 -3.83 -0.52 19.02
CA ARG A 76 -4.79 -0.93 20.06
C ARG A 76 -5.22 -2.35 19.69
N PRO A 77 -4.87 -3.39 20.47
CA PRO A 77 -5.42 -4.70 20.22
C PRO A 77 -6.93 -4.59 20.45
N GLU A 78 -7.71 -4.96 19.42
CA GLU A 78 -9.11 -5.29 19.63
C GLU A 78 -9.16 -6.38 20.69
N THR A 79 -9.87 -6.14 21.79
CA THR A 79 -10.12 -7.15 22.82
C THR A 79 -11.01 -8.24 22.24
N ARG A 80 -10.42 -9.19 21.51
CA ARG A 80 -10.99 -10.53 21.37
C ARG A 80 -10.50 -11.33 22.56
N GLN A 81 -11.44 -11.68 23.43
CA GLN A 81 -11.23 -12.62 24.52
C GLN A 81 -10.75 -13.94 23.92
N GLU A 82 -9.46 -14.23 24.08
CA GLU A 82 -8.91 -15.56 23.87
C GLU A 82 -9.36 -16.42 25.04
N GLU A 83 -10.30 -17.33 24.79
CA GLU A 83 -10.48 -18.48 25.66
C GLU A 83 -9.27 -19.39 25.48
N GLU A 84 -8.63 -19.62 26.61
CA GLU A 84 -7.39 -20.36 26.76
C GLU A 84 -7.57 -21.86 26.45
N HIS A 85 -6.47 -22.43 25.93
CA HIS A 85 -5.94 -23.76 26.24
C HIS A 85 -5.88 -24.81 25.12
N ALA A 86 -4.64 -25.30 25.00
CA ALA A 86 -4.20 -26.64 24.67
C ALA A 86 -3.89 -26.95 23.19
N GLY A 87 -2.62 -27.32 22.95
CA GLY A 87 -2.31 -28.24 21.85
C GLY A 87 -1.07 -27.95 21.01
N GLN A 88 0.07 -27.73 21.67
CA GLN A 88 1.39 -28.26 21.30
C GLN A 88 1.55 -28.91 19.91
N LEU A 89 2.41 -28.32 19.07
CA LEU A 89 2.80 -28.84 17.75
C LEU A 89 3.65 -30.12 17.90
N HIS A 90 3.28 -31.18 17.18
CA HIS A 90 4.21 -32.25 16.80
C HIS A 90 4.08 -32.54 15.30
N LEU A 91 5.23 -32.49 14.63
CA LEU A 91 5.45 -33.10 13.33
C LEU A 91 6.22 -34.40 13.61
N LEU A 92 5.69 -35.51 13.09
CA LEU A 92 6.13 -36.92 13.19
C LEU A 92 5.58 -37.71 14.37
#